data_AF-A0A3S0HJK6-F1
#
_entry.id   AF-A0A3S0HJK6-F1
#
_cell.length_a   1.000
_cell.length_b   1.000
_cell.length_c   1.000
_cell.angle_alpha   90.00
_cell.angle_beta   90.00
_cell.angle_gamma   90.00
#
_symmetry.space_group_name_H-M   'P 1'
#
loop_
_entity.id
_entity.type
_entity.pdbx_description
1 polymer ?
#
loop_
_entity_poly.entity_id
_entity_poly.type
_entity_poly.pdbx_seq_one_letter_code
_entity_poly.pdbx_strand_id
1 'polypeptide(L)'
;MNPIRHLVRTAREIRQITDPERRRVVERWLLEFVAVNVQLDTTQAVVAGEQLARRYGHWAIADERNWDRLCRVPLRTELEWSLDGLFPADFARPVTVPGSHGEEMELFLPEDVPGACLVERVPPVEYREVGAPEFPVPDFVDFSGHVGERERAMFARITEVHGLVRWEPDLFEDLSHHLDLEDPEETELYGGEIFFHLNLSPFLMQRGVMDRVLEMVTHLVVLYLTGTLEDPEVEFPHAMEVASPLELEMAAWLAARRLRLEVPPGMGVAVWLSLPDMPVPEGLRWALVFDVAGAVEGTLLGHRYQVND
;
A
#
# COMPACT_ATOMS: atom_id res chain seq x y z
N MET A 1 7.52 -18.53 -0.85
CA MET A 1 6.69 -18.49 -2.09
C MET A 1 6.53 -17.02 -2.47
N ASN A 2 6.71 -16.63 -3.74
CA ASN A 2 6.75 -15.19 -4.12
C ASN A 2 5.34 -14.54 -4.00
N PRO A 3 5.14 -13.53 -3.11
CA PRO A 3 3.87 -12.84 -2.88
C PRO A 3 3.19 -12.32 -4.16
N ILE A 4 3.99 -11.87 -5.14
CA ILE A 4 3.51 -11.33 -6.41
C ILE A 4 2.65 -12.34 -7.20
N ARG A 5 2.90 -13.65 -7.03
CA ARG A 5 2.12 -14.70 -7.72
C ARG A 5 0.67 -14.69 -7.29
N HIS A 6 0.39 -14.39 -6.03
CA HIS A 6 -0.97 -14.28 -5.52
C HIS A 6 -1.67 -13.05 -6.12
N LEU A 7 -0.98 -11.90 -6.17
CA LEU A 7 -1.49 -10.68 -6.79
C LEU A 7 -1.80 -10.87 -8.28
N VAL A 8 -0.88 -11.50 -9.03
CA VAL A 8 -1.07 -11.79 -10.46
C VAL A 8 -2.24 -12.78 -10.68
N ARG A 9 -2.37 -13.80 -9.82
CA ARG A 9 -3.50 -14.75 -9.87
C ARG A 9 -4.82 -14.02 -9.64
N THR A 10 -4.93 -13.24 -8.57
CA THR A 10 -6.14 -12.48 -8.24
C THR A 10 -6.48 -11.48 -9.35
N ALA A 11 -5.51 -10.73 -9.88
CA ALA A 11 -5.73 -9.82 -11.00
C ALA A 11 -6.26 -10.54 -12.26
N ARG A 12 -5.76 -11.75 -12.54
CA ARG A 12 -6.26 -12.58 -13.64
C ARG A 12 -7.70 -13.05 -13.40
N GLU A 13 -8.04 -13.46 -12.19
CA GLU A 13 -9.38 -13.90 -11.81
C GLU A 13 -10.40 -12.76 -11.96
N ILE A 14 -10.04 -11.53 -11.54
CA ILE A 14 -10.87 -10.33 -11.73
C ILE A 14 -11.08 -10.05 -13.22
N ARG A 15 -10.02 -10.13 -14.03
CA ARG A 15 -10.11 -9.93 -15.49
C ARG A 15 -11.00 -10.95 -16.20
N GLN A 16 -11.18 -12.15 -15.62
CA GLN A 16 -12.06 -13.18 -16.16
C GLN A 16 -13.55 -12.93 -15.89
N ILE A 17 -13.89 -11.94 -15.06
CA ILE A 17 -15.29 -11.50 -14.87
C ILE A 17 -15.75 -10.83 -16.17
N THR A 18 -16.59 -11.53 -16.93
CA THR A 18 -17.05 -11.10 -18.26
C THR A 18 -18.04 -9.94 -18.21
N ASP A 19 -18.82 -9.84 -17.13
CA ASP A 19 -19.74 -8.74 -16.88
C ASP A 19 -18.98 -7.50 -16.39
N PRO A 20 -18.92 -6.41 -17.17
CA PRO A 20 -18.16 -5.21 -16.82
C PRO A 20 -18.64 -4.53 -15.53
N GLU A 21 -19.95 -4.57 -15.26
CA GLU A 21 -20.54 -3.98 -14.05
C GLU A 21 -20.08 -4.75 -12.81
N ARG A 22 -20.16 -6.09 -12.88
CA ARG A 22 -19.67 -6.97 -11.82
C ARG A 22 -18.17 -6.83 -11.60
N ARG A 23 -17.38 -6.73 -12.67
CA ARG A 23 -15.92 -6.54 -12.57
C ARG A 23 -15.59 -5.24 -11.83
N ARG A 24 -16.18 -4.13 -12.25
CA ARG A 24 -16.00 -2.80 -11.65
C ARG A 24 -16.32 -2.80 -10.15
N VAL A 25 -17.42 -3.46 -9.76
CA VAL A 25 -17.80 -3.58 -8.34
C VAL A 25 -16.76 -4.35 -7.54
N VAL A 26 -16.24 -5.47 -8.08
CA VAL A 26 -15.17 -6.25 -7.41
C VAL A 26 -13.89 -5.42 -7.30
N GLU A 27 -13.52 -4.68 -8.32
CA GLU A 27 -12.33 -3.82 -8.32
C GLU A 27 -12.41 -2.73 -7.22
N ARG A 28 -13.54 -2.01 -7.14
CA ARG A 28 -13.74 -1.00 -6.09
C ARG A 28 -13.80 -1.63 -4.70
N TRP A 29 -14.49 -2.76 -4.56
CA TRP A 29 -14.55 -3.51 -3.30
C TRP A 29 -13.16 -3.90 -2.81
N LEU A 30 -12.31 -4.45 -3.69
CA LEU A 30 -10.95 -4.85 -3.33
C LEU A 30 -10.12 -3.65 -2.89
N LEU A 31 -10.21 -2.54 -3.62
CA LEU A 31 -9.48 -1.34 -3.28
C LEU A 31 -9.87 -0.82 -1.89
N GLU A 32 -11.16 -0.76 -1.56
CA GLU A 32 -11.60 -0.33 -0.23
C GLU A 32 -11.26 -1.35 0.86
N PHE A 33 -11.49 -2.64 0.60
CA PHE A 33 -11.16 -3.71 1.55
C PHE A 33 -9.69 -3.67 1.94
N VAL A 34 -8.79 -3.52 0.96
CA VAL A 34 -7.34 -3.46 1.16
C VAL A 34 -6.93 -2.16 1.86
N ALA A 35 -7.58 -1.03 1.57
CA ALA A 35 -7.34 0.23 2.27
C ALA A 35 -7.72 0.18 3.75
N VAL A 36 -8.80 -0.54 4.09
CA VAL A 36 -9.32 -0.64 5.46
C VAL A 36 -8.54 -1.66 6.29
N ASN A 37 -8.23 -2.84 5.73
CA ASN A 37 -7.64 -3.97 6.44
C ASN A 37 -6.11 -3.90 6.49
N VAL A 38 -5.60 -3.02 7.34
CA VAL A 38 -4.16 -2.75 7.53
C VAL A 38 -3.46 -3.75 8.48
N GLN A 39 -4.23 -4.54 9.21
CA GLN A 39 -3.72 -5.65 10.02
C GLN A 39 -3.21 -6.82 9.16
N LEU A 40 -3.66 -6.89 7.92
CA LEU A 40 -3.13 -7.78 6.89
C LEU A 40 -2.15 -6.99 6.03
N ASP A 41 -1.08 -7.63 5.58
CA ASP A 41 -0.27 -7.04 4.51
C ASP A 41 -1.10 -6.87 3.23
N THR A 42 -0.62 -6.07 2.28
CA THR A 42 -1.38 -5.75 1.07
C THR A 42 -1.74 -7.01 0.26
N THR A 43 -0.84 -8.00 0.18
CA THR A 43 -1.10 -9.25 -0.55
C THR A 43 -2.16 -10.08 0.14
N GLN A 44 -2.04 -10.27 1.46
CA GLN A 44 -3.02 -10.96 2.29
C GLN A 44 -4.40 -10.31 2.18
N ALA A 45 -4.47 -8.98 2.27
CA ALA A 45 -5.71 -8.23 2.17
C ALA A 45 -6.37 -8.39 0.79
N VAL A 46 -5.59 -8.38 -0.31
CA VAL A 46 -6.11 -8.60 -1.66
C VAL A 46 -6.69 -10.02 -1.79
N VAL A 47 -5.94 -11.03 -1.34
CA VAL A 47 -6.35 -12.44 -1.40
C VAL A 47 -7.59 -12.71 -0.54
N ALA A 48 -7.66 -12.11 0.65
CA ALA A 48 -8.82 -12.21 1.52
C ALA A 48 -10.04 -11.49 0.93
N GLY A 49 -9.85 -10.25 0.46
CA GLY A 49 -10.92 -9.44 -0.13
C GLY A 49 -11.55 -10.12 -1.36
N GLU A 50 -10.75 -10.82 -2.17
CA GLU A 50 -11.20 -11.57 -3.34
C GLU A 50 -12.11 -12.75 -2.94
N GLN A 51 -11.66 -13.57 -1.98
CA GLN A 51 -12.44 -14.69 -1.47
C GLN A 51 -13.73 -14.23 -0.80
N LEU A 52 -13.66 -13.13 -0.05
CA LEU A 52 -14.83 -12.51 0.57
C LEU A 52 -15.81 -11.93 -0.46
N ALA A 53 -15.32 -11.34 -1.56
CA ALA A 53 -16.17 -10.89 -2.66
C ALA A 53 -16.98 -12.06 -3.25
N ARG A 54 -16.34 -13.23 -3.42
CA ARG A 54 -17.04 -14.45 -3.86
C ARG A 54 -18.03 -14.97 -2.83
N ARG A 55 -17.63 -14.97 -1.55
CA ARG A 55 -18.44 -15.49 -0.44
C ARG A 55 -19.68 -14.64 -0.16
N TYR A 56 -19.53 -13.32 -0.08
CA TYR A 56 -20.64 -12.39 0.13
C TYR A 56 -21.52 -12.23 -1.12
N GLY A 57 -20.91 -12.37 -2.30
CA GLY A 57 -21.58 -12.24 -3.58
C GLY A 57 -21.74 -10.79 -4.03
N HIS A 58 -21.91 -10.61 -5.34
CA HIS A 58 -21.90 -9.31 -6.02
C HIS A 58 -22.87 -8.29 -5.42
N TRP A 59 -24.11 -8.69 -5.14
CA TRP A 59 -25.14 -7.79 -4.60
C TRP A 59 -24.76 -7.17 -3.25
N ALA A 60 -24.06 -7.92 -2.40
CA ALA A 60 -23.64 -7.43 -1.08
C ALA A 60 -22.51 -6.40 -1.20
N ILE A 61 -21.52 -6.68 -2.06
CA ILE A 61 -20.37 -5.79 -2.26
C ILE A 61 -20.67 -4.60 -3.20
N ALA A 62 -21.77 -4.64 -3.95
CA ALA A 62 -22.23 -3.49 -4.75
C ALA A 62 -22.85 -2.37 -3.90
N ASP A 63 -23.37 -2.69 -2.71
CA ASP A 63 -23.98 -1.69 -1.82
C ASP A 63 -22.93 -1.05 -0.91
N GLU A 64 -22.35 0.08 -1.36
CA GLU A 64 -21.30 0.81 -0.63
C GLU A 64 -21.71 1.19 0.81
N ARG A 65 -23.02 1.32 1.09
CA ARG A 65 -23.55 1.58 2.45
C ARG A 65 -23.21 0.47 3.44
N ASN A 66 -22.95 -0.75 2.95
CA ASN A 66 -22.58 -1.89 3.78
C ASN A 66 -21.06 -2.08 3.88
N TRP A 67 -20.25 -1.28 3.21
CA TRP A 67 -18.80 -1.53 3.15
C TRP A 67 -18.12 -1.41 4.50
N ASP A 68 -18.48 -0.45 5.35
CA ASP A 68 -17.94 -0.38 6.72
C ASP A 68 -18.21 -1.70 7.48
N ARG A 69 -19.42 -2.25 7.33
CA ARG A 69 -19.81 -3.53 7.93
C ARG A 69 -19.00 -4.70 7.38
N LEU A 70 -18.86 -4.79 6.05
CA LEU A 70 -18.27 -5.94 5.36
C LEU A 70 -16.73 -5.93 5.41
N CYS A 71 -16.11 -4.76 5.38
CA CYS A 71 -14.64 -4.62 5.42
C CYS A 71 -14.08 -4.81 6.82
N ARG A 72 -14.87 -4.55 7.88
CA ARG A 72 -14.40 -4.60 9.27
C ARG A 72 -14.90 -5.82 10.03
N VAL A 73 -15.36 -6.86 9.32
CA VAL A 73 -15.68 -8.14 9.97
C VAL A 73 -14.37 -8.75 10.49
N PRO A 74 -14.32 -9.23 11.75
CA PRO A 74 -13.13 -9.90 12.27
C PRO A 74 -12.71 -11.07 11.39
N LEU A 75 -11.44 -11.10 11.02
CA LEU A 75 -10.78 -12.24 10.40
C LEU A 75 -9.69 -12.69 11.36
N ARG A 76 -9.85 -13.88 11.92
CA ARG A 76 -8.95 -14.40 12.95
C ARG A 76 -8.59 -15.85 12.65
N THR A 77 -7.39 -16.24 13.03
CA THR A 77 -6.93 -17.62 13.04
C THR A 77 -7.72 -18.47 14.03
N GLU A 78 -7.67 -19.79 13.88
CA GLU A 78 -8.23 -20.71 14.89
C GLU A 78 -7.64 -20.45 16.28
N LEU A 79 -6.33 -20.18 16.35
CA LEU A 79 -5.65 -19.89 17.61
C LEU A 79 -6.25 -18.65 18.30
N GLU A 80 -6.47 -17.57 17.56
CA GLU A 80 -7.07 -16.34 18.09
C GLU A 80 -8.51 -16.55 18.56
N TRP A 81 -9.32 -17.33 17.83
CA TRP A 81 -10.66 -17.69 18.28
C TRP A 81 -10.63 -18.55 19.55
N SER A 82 -9.66 -19.45 19.66
CA SER A 82 -9.53 -20.35 20.81
C SER A 82 -9.22 -19.61 22.11
N LEU A 83 -8.62 -18.42 22.05
CA LEU A 83 -8.40 -17.55 23.21
C LEU A 83 -9.72 -17.11 23.87
N ASP A 84 -10.79 -17.02 23.09
CA ASP A 84 -12.15 -16.72 23.56
C ASP A 84 -12.94 -18.00 23.90
N GLY A 85 -12.30 -19.18 23.85
CA GLY A 85 -12.96 -20.48 24.03
C GLY A 85 -13.89 -20.88 22.88
N LEU A 86 -13.73 -20.25 21.72
CA LEU A 86 -14.52 -20.50 20.51
C LEU A 86 -13.67 -21.22 19.47
N PHE A 87 -14.29 -22.10 18.70
CA PHE A 87 -13.59 -22.90 17.69
C PHE A 87 -14.38 -22.88 16.37
N PRO A 88 -13.72 -22.83 15.21
CA PRO A 88 -14.37 -22.99 13.93
C PRO A 88 -15.16 -24.29 13.86
N ALA A 89 -16.30 -24.27 13.17
CA ALA A 89 -17.08 -25.48 12.91
C ALA A 89 -16.35 -26.41 11.92
N ASP A 90 -16.59 -27.72 11.99
CA ASP A 90 -16.02 -28.72 11.05
C ASP A 90 -16.30 -28.43 9.57
N PHE A 91 -17.35 -27.65 9.27
CA PHE A 91 -17.78 -27.26 7.93
C PHE A 91 -17.48 -25.78 7.61
N ALA A 92 -16.66 -25.11 8.43
CA ALA A 92 -16.20 -23.75 8.20
C ALA A 92 -15.58 -23.61 6.80
N ARG A 93 -15.72 -22.42 6.22
CA ARG A 93 -15.11 -22.07 4.93
C ARG A 93 -14.03 -21.02 5.16
N PRO A 94 -12.81 -21.42 5.58
CA PRO A 94 -11.76 -20.48 5.87
C PRO A 94 -11.42 -19.61 4.64
N VAL A 95 -10.98 -18.39 4.93
CA VAL A 95 -10.30 -17.52 3.98
C VAL A 95 -8.81 -17.86 4.07
N THR A 96 -8.25 -18.38 2.98
CA THR A 96 -6.84 -18.82 2.95
C THR A 96 -5.96 -17.72 2.37
N VAL A 97 -5.00 -17.23 3.15
CA VAL A 97 -4.07 -16.15 2.75
C VAL A 97 -2.62 -16.65 2.80
N PRO A 98 -1.68 -16.04 2.05
CA PRO A 98 -0.27 -16.36 2.20
C PRO A 98 0.24 -15.97 3.60
N GLY A 99 0.96 -16.89 4.24
CA GLY A 99 1.69 -16.67 5.48
C GLY A 99 3.08 -16.08 5.24
N SER A 100 3.69 -15.56 6.30
CA SER A 100 4.96 -14.81 6.24
C SER A 100 6.16 -15.68 5.86
N HIS A 101 6.12 -17.00 6.08
CA HIS A 101 7.19 -17.93 5.69
C HIS A 101 6.84 -18.79 4.46
N GLY A 102 5.79 -18.40 3.72
CA GLY A 102 5.36 -19.05 2.49
C GLY A 102 4.44 -20.25 2.68
N GLU A 103 4.03 -20.56 3.90
CA GLU A 103 2.86 -21.36 4.23
C GLU A 103 1.55 -20.65 3.86
N GLU A 104 0.45 -21.37 3.87
CA GLU A 104 -0.89 -20.77 3.83
C GLU A 104 -1.43 -20.65 5.26
N MET A 105 -2.10 -19.54 5.54
CA MET A 105 -2.77 -19.26 6.82
C MET A 105 -4.28 -19.21 6.61
N GLU A 106 -5.03 -19.87 7.49
CA GLU A 106 -6.49 -19.87 7.47
C GLU A 106 -7.05 -18.84 8.44
N LEU A 107 -7.95 -18.00 7.94
CA LEU A 107 -8.69 -17.00 8.70
C LEU A 107 -10.17 -17.32 8.65
N PHE A 108 -10.83 -17.20 9.80
CA PHE A 108 -12.24 -17.56 9.98
C PHE A 108 -13.06 -16.33 10.30
N LEU A 109 -14.23 -16.22 9.65
CA LEU A 109 -15.22 -15.21 9.97
C LEU A 109 -16.03 -15.63 11.22
N PRO A 110 -16.68 -14.69 11.91
CA PRO A 110 -17.60 -15.02 13.01
C PRO A 110 -18.71 -15.99 12.58
N GLU A 111 -19.12 -15.96 11.31
CA GLU A 111 -20.11 -16.89 10.75
C GLU A 111 -19.65 -18.35 10.72
N ASP A 112 -18.33 -18.59 10.72
CA ASP A 112 -17.74 -19.93 10.72
C ASP A 112 -17.56 -20.50 12.13
N VAL A 113 -17.80 -19.68 13.16
CA VAL A 113 -17.45 -19.98 14.56
C VAL A 113 -18.72 -19.96 15.42
N PRO A 114 -19.25 -21.14 15.82
CA PRO A 114 -20.45 -21.22 16.64
C PRO A 114 -20.31 -20.44 17.95
N GLY A 115 -21.26 -19.53 18.21
CA GLY A 115 -21.27 -18.68 19.41
C GLY A 115 -20.55 -17.34 19.25
N ALA A 116 -19.85 -17.10 18.13
CA ALA A 116 -19.22 -15.81 17.86
C ALA A 116 -20.24 -14.69 17.59
N CYS A 117 -19.86 -13.45 17.92
CA CYS A 117 -20.71 -12.29 17.73
C CYS A 117 -20.70 -11.81 16.28
N LEU A 118 -21.79 -12.04 15.54
CA LEU A 118 -21.89 -11.68 14.11
C LEU A 118 -21.89 -10.15 13.83
N VAL A 119 -22.21 -9.36 14.85
CA VAL A 119 -22.22 -7.89 14.76
C VAL A 119 -20.90 -7.24 15.19
N GLU A 120 -19.94 -8.04 15.66
CA GLU A 120 -18.61 -7.54 16.04
C GLU A 120 -17.91 -6.90 14.84
N ARG A 121 -17.21 -5.79 15.10
CA ARG A 121 -16.40 -5.10 14.11
C ARG A 121 -15.02 -4.81 14.67
N VAL A 122 -14.00 -4.99 13.84
CA VAL A 122 -12.64 -4.54 14.14
C VAL A 122 -12.65 -3.02 14.24
N PRO A 123 -12.19 -2.42 15.35
CA PRO A 123 -12.09 -0.96 15.46
C PRO A 123 -11.18 -0.41 14.36
N PRO A 124 -11.44 0.81 13.83
CA PRO A 124 -10.56 1.39 12.83
C PRO A 124 -9.19 1.63 13.46
N VAL A 125 -8.13 1.21 12.77
CA VAL A 125 -6.76 1.55 13.16
C VAL A 125 -6.55 3.03 12.85
N GLU A 126 -6.34 3.85 13.88
CA GLU A 126 -6.16 5.30 13.74
C GLU A 126 -4.78 5.65 13.13
N TYR A 127 -3.73 4.96 13.58
CA TYR A 127 -2.37 5.15 13.09
C TYR A 127 -1.62 3.82 13.03
N ARG A 128 -0.64 3.74 12.11
CA ARG A 128 0.31 2.63 11.99
C ARG A 128 1.63 3.05 12.62
N GLU A 129 2.16 2.22 13.50
CA GLU A 129 3.46 2.46 14.13
C GLU A 129 4.57 2.37 13.09
N VAL A 130 5.48 3.34 13.12
CA VAL A 130 6.70 3.32 12.31
C VAL A 130 7.79 2.66 13.15
N GLY A 131 8.49 1.67 12.59
CA GLY A 131 9.59 1.00 13.26
C GLY A 131 10.68 1.98 13.69
N ALA A 132 11.43 1.62 14.74
CA ALA A 132 12.61 2.39 15.16
C ALA A 132 13.77 2.18 14.18
N PRO A 133 14.65 3.18 13.98
CA PRO A 133 15.70 3.06 12.98
C PRO A 133 16.77 2.08 13.45
N GLU A 134 17.21 1.23 12.54
CA GLU A 134 18.31 0.29 12.72
C GLU A 134 19.66 1.02 12.78
N PHE A 135 19.76 2.19 12.12
CA PHE A 135 20.96 3.01 12.07
C PHE A 135 20.68 4.45 12.52
N PRO A 136 21.70 5.25 12.90
CA PRO A 136 21.52 6.68 13.11
C PRO A 136 20.97 7.34 11.85
N VAL A 137 19.95 8.17 11.98
CA VAL A 137 19.29 8.89 10.87
C VAL A 137 18.95 10.32 11.32
N PRO A 138 18.77 11.28 10.40
CA PRO A 138 18.30 12.61 10.75
C PRO A 138 16.94 12.57 11.46
N ASP A 139 16.69 13.52 12.34
CA ASP A 139 15.42 13.66 13.06
C ASP A 139 14.37 14.50 12.30
N PHE A 140 14.80 15.13 11.19
CA PHE A 140 13.99 15.97 10.30
C PHE A 140 13.24 17.08 11.04
N VAL A 141 13.78 17.62 12.14
CA VAL A 141 13.11 18.63 12.98
C VAL A 141 12.76 19.91 12.20
N ASP A 142 13.51 20.22 11.15
CA ASP A 142 13.23 21.30 10.19
C ASP A 142 11.87 21.13 9.47
N PHE A 143 11.32 19.92 9.39
CA PHE A 143 9.99 19.66 8.84
C PHE A 143 8.84 19.78 9.87
N SER A 144 9.14 20.07 11.14
CA SER A 144 8.14 20.06 12.23
C SER A 144 6.98 21.05 12.07
N GLY A 145 7.15 22.10 11.26
CA GLY A 145 6.06 23.03 10.90
C GLY A 145 5.08 22.50 9.85
N HIS A 146 5.40 21.39 9.18
CA HIS A 146 4.65 20.87 8.04
C HIS A 146 4.14 19.44 8.24
N VAL A 147 4.83 18.63 9.04
CA VAL A 147 4.44 17.25 9.33
C VAL A 147 4.65 16.89 10.81
N GLY A 148 3.93 15.87 11.30
CA GLY A 148 4.02 15.38 12.66
C GLY A 148 5.28 14.55 12.93
N GLU A 149 5.45 14.13 14.20
CA GLU A 149 6.56 13.26 14.61
C GLU A 149 6.58 11.92 13.86
N ARG A 150 5.38 11.38 13.61
CA ARG A 150 5.20 10.10 12.93
C ARG A 150 5.67 10.15 11.48
N GLU A 151 5.28 11.18 10.75
CA GLU A 151 5.68 11.39 9.36
C GLU A 151 7.20 11.62 9.25
N ARG A 152 7.79 12.35 10.18
CA ARG A 152 9.27 12.50 10.25
C ARG A 152 9.97 11.17 10.49
N ALA A 153 9.38 10.29 11.31
CA ALA A 153 9.91 8.93 11.47
C ALA A 153 9.83 8.10 10.17
N MET A 154 8.89 8.40 9.28
CA MET A 154 8.84 7.79 7.94
C MET A 154 9.98 8.32 7.05
N PHE A 155 10.38 9.60 7.15
CA PHE A 155 11.54 10.12 6.41
C PHE A 155 12.83 9.44 6.84
N ALA A 156 12.96 9.16 8.13
CA ALA A 156 14.04 8.32 8.66
C ALA A 156 14.10 6.93 7.98
N ARG A 157 12.94 6.31 7.68
CA ARG A 157 12.94 5.05 6.90
C ARG A 157 13.44 5.22 5.47
N ILE A 158 13.12 6.35 4.84
CA ILE A 158 13.60 6.66 3.49
C ILE A 158 15.14 6.72 3.49
N THR A 159 15.76 7.26 4.55
CA THR A 159 17.23 7.26 4.71
C THR A 159 17.83 5.89 4.86
N GLU A 160 17.15 4.95 5.52
CA GLU A 160 17.64 3.56 5.62
C GLU A 160 17.60 2.81 4.29
N VAL A 161 16.81 3.28 3.32
CA VAL A 161 16.80 2.79 1.94
C VAL A 161 17.54 3.73 0.98
N HIS A 162 18.55 4.43 1.50
CA HIS A 162 19.46 5.30 0.74
C HIS A 162 18.82 6.52 0.07
N GLY A 163 17.70 6.99 0.63
CA GLY A 163 17.01 8.20 0.19
C GLY A 163 17.10 9.36 1.19
N LEU A 164 17.19 10.60 0.73
CA LEU A 164 17.24 11.77 1.61
C LEU A 164 16.14 12.77 1.28
N VAL A 165 15.33 13.11 2.28
CA VAL A 165 14.33 14.20 2.19
C VAL A 165 14.94 15.48 2.75
N ARG A 166 15.00 16.56 1.97
CA ARG A 166 15.54 17.84 2.43
C ARG A 166 14.80 19.04 1.85
N TRP A 167 14.89 20.17 2.54
CA TRP A 167 14.46 21.45 1.99
C TRP A 167 15.48 21.99 0.99
N GLU A 168 15.00 22.54 -0.12
CA GLU A 168 15.79 23.26 -1.11
C GLU A 168 15.16 24.65 -1.31
N PRO A 169 15.68 25.70 -0.62
CA PRO A 169 15.10 27.05 -0.66
C PRO A 169 15.11 27.69 -2.04
N ASP A 170 16.10 27.33 -2.88
CA ASP A 170 16.27 27.90 -4.22
C ASP A 170 15.45 27.15 -5.28
N LEU A 171 14.58 26.23 -4.86
CA LEU A 171 13.76 25.45 -5.75
C LEU A 171 12.56 26.26 -6.28
N PHE A 172 12.56 26.47 -7.60
CA PHE A 172 11.49 27.19 -8.30
C PHE A 172 10.18 26.39 -8.43
N GLU A 173 10.29 25.06 -8.47
CA GLU A 173 9.15 24.14 -8.45
C GLU A 173 8.88 23.64 -7.03
N ASP A 174 7.71 23.04 -6.78
CA ASP A 174 7.40 22.50 -5.43
C ASP A 174 8.35 21.37 -5.00
N LEU A 175 8.92 20.66 -5.98
CA LEU A 175 9.67 19.42 -5.77
C LEU A 175 10.73 19.24 -6.87
N SER A 176 11.90 18.74 -6.50
CA SER A 176 12.89 18.16 -7.39
C SER A 176 13.37 16.85 -6.78
N HIS A 177 13.66 15.89 -7.63
CA HIS A 177 14.30 14.65 -7.22
C HIS A 177 15.36 14.26 -8.22
N HIS A 178 16.36 13.52 -7.77
CA HIS A 178 17.32 12.88 -8.65
C HIS A 178 17.81 11.59 -8.03
N LEU A 179 18.19 10.67 -8.89
CA LEU A 179 18.84 9.41 -8.56
C LEU A 179 20.28 9.50 -9.06
N ASP A 180 21.25 9.38 -8.16
CA ASP A 180 22.67 9.37 -8.45
C ASP A 180 23.24 7.98 -8.14
N LEU A 181 23.33 7.13 -9.16
CA LEU A 181 23.87 5.77 -9.04
C LEU A 181 25.38 5.70 -9.25
N GLU A 182 25.97 6.75 -9.84
CA GLU A 182 27.39 6.75 -10.23
C GLU A 182 28.28 7.35 -9.13
N ASP A 183 27.84 8.44 -8.49
CA ASP A 183 28.58 9.15 -7.45
C ASP A 183 27.63 9.55 -6.30
N PRO A 184 27.11 8.57 -5.53
CA PRO A 184 26.15 8.83 -4.47
C PRO A 184 26.73 9.74 -3.38
N GLU A 185 25.88 10.55 -2.75
CA GLU A 185 26.31 11.41 -1.64
C GLU A 185 26.74 10.53 -0.45
N GLU A 186 28.03 10.54 -0.12
CA GLU A 186 28.54 9.88 1.08
C GLU A 186 28.23 10.71 2.32
N THR A 187 27.57 10.09 3.31
CA THR A 187 27.12 10.80 4.50
C THR A 187 27.77 10.24 5.76
N GLU A 188 28.75 10.98 6.29
CA GLU A 188 29.41 10.61 7.56
C GLU A 188 28.44 10.65 8.75
N LEU A 189 27.37 11.45 8.65
CA LEU A 189 26.40 11.72 9.73
C LEU A 189 25.52 10.51 10.07
N TYR A 190 25.16 9.69 9.10
CA TYR A 190 24.27 8.55 9.27
C TYR A 190 24.81 7.24 8.69
N GLY A 191 26.00 7.26 8.09
CA GLY A 191 26.75 6.07 7.72
C GLY A 191 26.13 5.34 6.54
N GLY A 192 26.27 5.91 5.36
CA GLY A 192 25.81 5.27 4.12
C GLY A 192 25.91 6.20 2.91
N GLU A 193 25.71 5.59 1.75
CA GLU A 193 25.54 6.26 0.46
C GLU A 193 24.07 6.69 0.32
N ILE A 194 23.84 7.91 -0.14
CA ILE A 194 22.52 8.39 -0.56
C ILE A 194 22.49 8.38 -2.08
N PHE A 195 21.67 7.49 -2.63
CA PHE A 195 21.45 7.38 -4.07
C PHE A 195 20.29 8.25 -4.53
N PHE A 196 19.29 8.50 -3.67
CA PHE A 196 18.08 9.21 -4.07
C PHE A 196 17.85 10.46 -3.22
N HIS A 197 17.74 11.61 -3.87
CA HIS A 197 17.45 12.86 -3.20
C HIS A 197 16.03 13.34 -3.51
N LEU A 198 15.30 13.69 -2.46
CA LEU A 198 13.99 14.32 -2.50
C LEU A 198 14.11 15.75 -1.96
N ASN A 199 14.18 16.72 -2.86
CA ASN A 199 14.31 18.14 -2.56
C ASN A 199 12.94 18.81 -2.62
N LEU A 200 12.48 19.33 -1.50
CA LEU A 200 11.19 20.01 -1.39
C LEU A 200 11.39 21.51 -1.30
N SER A 201 10.55 22.28 -1.98
CA SER A 201 10.53 23.74 -1.78
C SER A 201 9.89 24.06 -0.43
N PRO A 202 10.46 24.93 0.41
CA PRO A 202 9.82 25.36 1.65
C PRO A 202 8.54 26.18 1.43
N PHE A 203 8.22 26.53 0.18
CA PHE A 203 7.07 27.36 -0.19
C PHE A 203 5.91 26.57 -0.83
N LEU A 204 5.78 25.27 -0.55
CA LEU A 204 4.73 24.40 -1.12
C LEU A 204 3.37 25.10 -1.20
N MET A 205 2.92 25.40 -2.43
CA MET A 205 1.79 26.31 -2.65
C MET A 205 0.42 25.63 -2.53
N GLN A 206 0.34 24.31 -2.79
CA GLN A 206 -0.95 23.61 -2.94
C GLN A 206 -1.01 22.17 -2.39
N ARG A 207 0.13 21.49 -2.22
CA ARG A 207 0.20 20.09 -1.78
C ARG A 207 1.04 19.97 -0.52
N GLY A 208 0.64 19.06 0.38
CA GLY A 208 1.38 18.80 1.62
C GLY A 208 2.69 18.06 1.37
N VAL A 209 3.62 18.09 2.33
CA VAL A 209 4.90 17.38 2.23
C VAL A 209 4.69 15.88 1.96
N MET A 210 3.77 15.24 2.67
CA MET A 210 3.52 13.79 2.53
C MET A 210 2.96 13.39 1.16
N ASP A 211 2.23 14.28 0.48
CA ASP A 211 1.79 14.05 -0.91
C ASP A 211 2.99 13.85 -1.82
N ARG A 212 3.96 14.78 -1.76
CA ARG A 212 5.19 14.74 -2.56
C ARG A 212 6.08 13.55 -2.21
N VAL A 213 6.20 13.24 -0.93
CA VAL A 213 6.96 12.08 -0.46
C VAL A 213 6.35 10.79 -1.00
N LEU A 214 5.03 10.62 -0.90
CA LEU A 214 4.35 9.42 -1.41
C LEU A 214 4.43 9.30 -2.93
N GLU A 215 4.22 10.39 -3.67
CA GLU A 215 4.38 10.46 -5.12
C GLU A 215 5.76 9.92 -5.52
N MET A 216 6.80 10.42 -4.86
CA MET A 216 8.17 10.08 -5.20
C MET A 216 8.60 8.69 -4.76
N VAL A 217 8.26 8.26 -3.54
CA VAL A 217 8.56 6.90 -3.09
C VAL A 217 7.82 5.88 -3.98
N THR A 218 6.61 6.20 -4.43
CA THR A 218 5.86 5.37 -5.38
C THR A 218 6.57 5.26 -6.73
N HIS A 219 7.10 6.38 -7.26
CA HIS A 219 7.88 6.38 -8.50
C HIS A 219 9.15 5.54 -8.38
N LEU A 220 9.89 5.68 -7.28
CA LEU A 220 11.12 4.91 -7.04
C LEU A 220 10.81 3.42 -6.88
N VAL A 221 9.80 3.08 -6.07
CA VAL A 221 9.38 1.69 -5.82
C VAL A 221 8.92 1.03 -7.11
N VAL A 222 8.18 1.73 -7.99
CA VAL A 222 7.77 1.11 -9.26
C VAL A 222 8.97 0.80 -10.13
N LEU A 223 9.95 1.70 -10.23
CA LEU A 223 11.15 1.50 -11.04
C LEU A 223 11.99 0.34 -10.51
N TYR A 224 12.08 0.21 -9.19
CA TYR A 224 12.74 -0.92 -8.53
C TYR A 224 12.01 -2.23 -8.82
N LEU A 225 10.69 -2.30 -8.58
CA LEU A 225 9.90 -3.51 -8.78
C LEU A 225 9.81 -3.96 -10.24
N THR A 226 9.94 -3.03 -11.20
CA THR A 226 10.01 -3.37 -12.63
C THR A 226 11.42 -3.71 -13.11
N GLY A 227 12.44 -3.64 -12.25
CA GLY A 227 13.84 -3.90 -12.57
C GLY A 227 14.49 -2.81 -13.43
N THR A 228 13.85 -1.65 -13.56
CA THR A 228 14.30 -0.57 -14.46
C THR A 228 15.51 0.17 -13.91
N LEU A 229 15.68 0.21 -12.58
CA LEU A 229 16.89 0.76 -11.96
C LEU A 229 18.12 -0.13 -12.14
N GLU A 230 17.92 -1.42 -12.37
CA GLU A 230 18.99 -2.42 -12.54
C GLU A 230 19.36 -2.63 -14.01
N ASP A 231 18.63 -2.00 -14.93
CA ASP A 231 18.84 -2.15 -16.37
C ASP A 231 19.95 -1.21 -16.85
N PRO A 232 21.13 -1.72 -17.24
CA PRO A 232 22.24 -0.88 -17.69
C PRO A 232 21.97 -0.18 -19.03
N GLU A 233 20.90 -0.55 -19.76
CA GLU A 233 20.51 0.11 -21.00
C GLU A 233 19.69 1.39 -20.76
N VAL A 234 19.25 1.64 -19.52
CA VAL A 234 18.40 2.78 -19.16
C VAL A 234 19.22 3.86 -18.44
N GLU A 235 19.62 4.90 -19.16
CA GLU A 235 20.41 6.01 -18.60
C GLU A 235 19.59 6.94 -17.68
N PHE A 236 18.30 7.15 -17.98
CA PHE A 236 17.42 8.07 -17.25
C PHE A 236 16.07 7.41 -16.94
N PRO A 237 16.00 6.53 -15.92
CA PRO A 237 14.80 5.76 -15.63
C PRO A 237 13.65 6.67 -15.19
N HIS A 238 12.49 6.51 -15.81
CA HIS A 238 11.32 7.34 -15.50
C HIS A 238 10.07 6.50 -15.26
N ALA A 239 9.42 6.68 -14.10
CA ALA A 239 8.30 5.83 -13.66
C ALA A 239 7.14 5.77 -14.67
N MET A 240 6.87 6.88 -15.37
CA MET A 240 5.81 6.96 -16.39
C MET A 240 6.08 6.13 -17.66
N GLU A 241 7.31 5.65 -17.87
CA GLU A 241 7.64 4.75 -18.98
C GLU A 241 7.23 3.30 -18.68
N VAL A 242 7.16 2.94 -17.40
CA VAL A 242 6.87 1.58 -16.94
C VAL A 242 5.50 1.45 -16.30
N ALA A 243 4.89 2.56 -15.86
CA ALA A 243 3.57 2.63 -15.25
C ALA A 243 2.75 3.80 -15.77
N SER A 244 1.45 3.58 -15.94
CA SER A 244 0.54 4.66 -16.30
C SER A 244 0.35 5.62 -15.12
N PRO A 245 0.04 6.91 -15.36
CA PRO A 245 -0.21 7.87 -14.29
C PRO A 245 -1.29 7.41 -13.30
N LEU A 246 -2.33 6.74 -13.79
CA LEU A 246 -3.39 6.22 -12.94
C LEU A 246 -2.90 5.08 -12.02
N GLU A 247 -2.02 4.20 -12.48
CA GLU A 247 -1.44 3.15 -11.64
C GLU A 247 -0.60 3.74 -10.50
N LEU A 248 0.21 4.76 -10.81
CA LEU A 248 1.03 5.47 -9.84
C LEU A 248 0.16 6.20 -8.81
N GLU A 249 -0.83 6.97 -9.27
CA GLU A 249 -1.76 7.67 -8.37
C GLU A 249 -2.57 6.68 -7.50
N MET A 250 -3.02 5.54 -8.05
CA MET A 250 -3.74 4.53 -7.29
C MET A 250 -2.87 3.88 -6.22
N ALA A 251 -1.61 3.56 -6.56
CA ALA A 251 -0.68 2.97 -5.62
C ALA A 251 -0.34 3.93 -4.47
N ALA A 252 -0.04 5.20 -4.79
CA ALA A 252 0.22 6.25 -3.81
C ALA A 252 -0.99 6.49 -2.89
N TRP A 253 -2.20 6.59 -3.48
CA TRP A 253 -3.45 6.75 -2.71
C TRP A 253 -3.70 5.55 -1.79
N LEU A 254 -3.50 4.32 -2.27
CA LEU A 254 -3.71 3.12 -1.48
C LEU A 254 -2.71 3.03 -0.33
N ALA A 255 -1.42 3.32 -0.60
CA ALA A 255 -0.39 3.40 0.43
C ALA A 255 -0.73 4.46 1.48
N ALA A 256 -1.15 5.66 1.07
CA ALA A 256 -1.59 6.72 1.98
C ALA A 256 -2.73 6.27 2.89
N ARG A 257 -3.76 5.64 2.32
CA ARG A 257 -4.93 5.12 3.06
C ARG A 257 -4.53 4.05 4.07
N ARG A 258 -3.64 3.14 3.68
CA ARG A 258 -3.12 2.07 4.56
C ARG A 258 -2.21 2.62 5.66
N LEU A 259 -1.42 3.65 5.35
CA LEU A 259 -0.61 4.40 6.31
C LEU A 259 -1.42 5.37 7.16
N ARG A 260 -2.73 5.55 6.93
CA ARG A 260 -3.57 6.54 7.64
C ARG A 260 -3.00 7.96 7.54
N LEU A 261 -2.56 8.33 6.34
CA LEU A 261 -2.11 9.69 6.02
C LEU A 261 -3.26 10.48 5.41
N GLU A 262 -3.39 11.74 5.82
CA GLU A 262 -4.39 12.68 5.27
C GLU A 262 -3.87 13.28 3.94
N VAL A 263 -3.80 12.44 2.92
CA VAL A 263 -3.33 12.83 1.58
C VAL A 263 -4.48 12.70 0.59
N PRO A 264 -4.83 13.76 -0.15
CA PRO A 264 -5.90 13.70 -1.14
C PRO A 264 -5.50 12.75 -2.29
N PRO A 265 -6.46 12.05 -2.92
CA PRO A 265 -6.18 11.30 -4.13
C PRO A 265 -5.66 12.21 -5.25
N GLY A 266 -4.80 11.65 -6.11
CA GLY A 266 -4.47 12.23 -7.41
C GLY A 266 -5.71 12.45 -8.27
N MET A 267 -5.61 13.29 -9.29
CA MET A 267 -6.79 13.74 -10.06
C MET A 267 -7.50 12.58 -10.76
N GLY A 268 -6.76 11.64 -11.33
CA GLY A 268 -7.32 10.47 -12.00
C GLY A 268 -8.07 9.56 -11.03
N VAL A 269 -7.48 9.30 -9.87
CA VAL A 269 -8.10 8.52 -8.79
C VAL A 269 -9.34 9.22 -8.24
N ALA A 270 -9.26 10.53 -8.00
CA ALA A 270 -10.38 11.33 -7.50
C ALA A 270 -11.58 11.26 -8.45
N VAL A 271 -11.35 11.43 -9.76
CA VAL A 271 -12.39 11.31 -10.78
C VAL A 271 -13.01 9.91 -10.77
N TRP A 272 -12.18 8.87 -10.78
CA TRP A 272 -12.67 7.49 -10.80
C TRP A 272 -13.45 7.11 -9.52
N LEU A 273 -12.99 7.53 -8.35
CA LEU A 273 -13.70 7.33 -7.08
C LEU A 273 -15.06 8.04 -7.07
N SER A 274 -15.10 9.27 -7.61
CA SER A 274 -16.31 10.11 -7.68
C SER A 274 -17.37 9.63 -8.66
N LEU A 275 -17.01 8.72 -9.58
CA LEU A 275 -17.89 8.17 -10.61
C LEU A 275 -17.99 6.64 -10.42
N PRO A 276 -18.88 6.16 -9.53
CA PRO A 276 -19.02 4.72 -9.24
C PRO A 276 -19.31 3.87 -10.46
N ASP A 277 -19.89 4.48 -11.50
CA ASP A 277 -20.22 3.79 -12.74
C ASP A 277 -19.06 3.69 -13.75
N MET A 278 -17.96 4.40 -13.52
CA MET A 278 -16.81 4.41 -14.43
C MET A 278 -16.02 3.09 -14.30
N PRO A 279 -15.90 2.29 -15.37
CA PRO A 279 -15.02 1.13 -15.35
C PRO A 279 -13.57 1.57 -15.27
N VAL A 280 -12.73 0.73 -14.67
CA VAL A 280 -11.28 0.91 -14.68
C VAL A 280 -10.76 0.77 -16.12
N PRO A 281 -9.74 1.55 -16.54
CA PRO A 281 -9.12 1.37 -17.85
C PRO A 281 -8.59 -0.06 -18.05
N GLU A 282 -8.82 -0.65 -19.23
CA GLU A 282 -8.44 -2.06 -19.51
C GLU A 282 -6.94 -2.34 -19.37
N GLY A 283 -6.09 -1.32 -19.57
CA GLY A 283 -4.65 -1.40 -19.43
C GLY A 283 -4.15 -1.46 -17.99
N LEU A 284 -4.99 -1.19 -16.98
CA LEU A 284 -4.56 -1.10 -15.59
C LEU A 284 -4.11 -2.48 -15.04
N ARG A 285 -2.92 -2.52 -14.46
CA ARG A 285 -2.34 -3.72 -13.85
C ARG A 285 -2.53 -3.67 -12.34
N TRP A 286 -3.65 -4.21 -11.86
CA TRP A 286 -3.96 -4.30 -10.43
C TRP A 286 -2.85 -4.95 -9.60
N ALA A 287 -2.20 -5.99 -10.13
CA ALA A 287 -1.08 -6.61 -9.44
C ALA A 287 0.05 -5.62 -9.15
N LEU A 288 0.40 -4.76 -10.12
CA LEU A 288 1.42 -3.72 -9.95
C LEU A 288 0.97 -2.67 -8.92
N VAL A 289 -0.27 -2.19 -9.00
CA VAL A 289 -0.82 -1.21 -8.06
C VAL A 289 -0.73 -1.71 -6.61
N PHE A 290 -1.15 -2.95 -6.35
CA PHE A 290 -1.10 -3.52 -5.02
C PHE A 290 0.33 -3.82 -4.55
N ASP A 291 1.21 -4.28 -5.43
CA ASP A 291 2.60 -4.58 -5.10
C ASP A 291 3.37 -3.30 -4.74
N VAL A 292 3.25 -2.27 -5.58
CA VAL A 292 3.85 -0.94 -5.34
C VAL A 292 3.29 -0.33 -4.06
N ALA A 293 1.98 -0.35 -3.84
CA ALA A 293 1.39 0.20 -2.61
C ALA A 293 1.88 -0.52 -1.35
N GLY A 294 2.01 -1.86 -1.40
CA GLY A 294 2.56 -2.65 -0.30
C GLY A 294 4.03 -2.37 -0.04
N ALA A 295 4.84 -2.22 -1.09
CA ALA A 295 6.25 -1.85 -0.95
C ALA A 295 6.43 -0.42 -0.42
N VAL A 296 5.64 0.56 -0.87
CA VAL A 296 5.63 1.93 -0.33
C VAL A 296 5.24 1.93 1.16
N GLU A 297 4.18 1.20 1.52
CA GLU A 297 3.79 1.03 2.93
C GLU A 297 4.93 0.41 3.75
N GLY A 298 5.51 -0.69 3.26
CA GLY A 298 6.60 -1.40 3.93
C GLY A 298 7.82 -0.50 4.16
N THR A 299 8.25 0.21 3.11
CA THR A 299 9.35 1.18 3.19
C THR A 299 9.06 2.24 4.24
N LEU A 300 7.90 2.90 4.21
CA LEU A 300 7.60 4.00 5.14
C LEU A 300 7.34 3.55 6.59
N LEU A 301 7.01 2.28 6.82
CA LEU A 301 6.88 1.71 8.17
C LEU A 301 8.19 1.07 8.68
N GLY A 302 9.18 0.86 7.82
CA GLY A 302 10.43 0.17 8.18
C GLY A 302 10.32 -1.35 8.17
N HIS A 303 9.28 -1.90 7.54
CA HIS A 303 9.23 -3.32 7.23
C HIS A 303 10.06 -3.51 5.96
N ARG A 304 11.33 -3.91 6.12
CA ARG A 304 12.21 -4.15 4.97
C ARG A 304 11.50 -5.02 3.95
N TYR A 305 11.36 -4.50 2.74
CA TYR A 305 11.00 -5.29 1.58
C TYR A 305 12.20 -6.16 1.23
N GLN A 306 12.37 -7.29 1.92
CA GLN A 306 13.36 -8.29 1.52
C GLN A 306 12.80 -9.05 0.31
N VAL A 307 13.22 -8.66 -0.88
CA VAL A 307 13.09 -9.51 -2.07
C VAL A 307 14.46 -9.66 -2.71
N ASN A 308 15.11 -10.76 -2.33
CA ASN A 308 16.33 -11.36 -2.91
C ASN A 308 17.64 -10.56 -2.78
N ASP A 309 18.45 -10.95 -1.79
CA ASP A 309 19.86 -11.24 -2.08
C ASP A 309 19.97 -12.53 -2.91
#